data_AF-A0A1Q7MEL3-F1
#
_entry.id   AF-A0A1Q7MEL3-F1
#
_cell.length_a   1.000
_cell.length_b   1.000
_cell.length_c   1.000
_cell.angle_alpha   90.00
_cell.angle_beta   90.00
_cell.angle_gamma   90.00
#
_symmetry.space_group_name_H-M   'P 1'
#
loop_
_entity.id
_entity.type
_entity.pdbx_description
1 polymer ?
#
loop_
_entity_poly.entity_id
_entity_poly.type
_entity_poly.pdbx_seq_one_letter_code
_entity_poly.pdbx_strand_id
1 'polypeptide(L)' 'MSKSGNLIVRLEQPPVPAERARVVDYKIKRIGTVNNILGPVKSPYVSVKPEVAGEGFAGRVLYLLEDN' A
#
# COMPACT_ATOMS: atom_id res chain seq x y z
N MET A 1 -5.75 8.35 5.31
CA MET A 1 -4.33 8.58 5.64
C MET A 1 -4.22 8.58 7.15
N SER A 2 -3.22 7.93 7.75
CA SER A 2 -2.98 8.02 9.19
C SER A 2 -2.48 9.42 9.56
N LYS A 3 -2.57 9.81 10.84
CA LYS A 3 -1.97 11.08 11.32
C LYS A 3 -0.45 11.14 11.12
N SER A 4 0.20 9.99 10.94
CA SER A 4 1.64 9.88 10.63
C SER A 4 1.98 9.95 9.13
N GLY A 5 0.97 10.16 8.26
CA GLY A 5 1.18 10.32 6.82
C GLY A 5 1.22 9.02 6.00
N ASN A 6 0.96 7.86 6.61
CA ASN A 6 0.90 6.60 5.90
C ASN A 6 -0.47 6.37 5.26
N LEU A 7 -0.48 5.70 4.10
CA LEU A 7 -1.70 5.16 3.51
C LEU A 7 -2.00 3.82 4.18
N ILE A 8 -3.25 3.62 4.59
CA ILE A 8 -3.71 2.36 5.17
C ILE A 8 -4.63 1.72 4.14
N VAL A 9 -4.24 0.54 3.65
CA VAL A 9 -4.92 -0.19 2.59
C VAL A 9 -5.38 -1.53 3.14
N ARG A 10 -6.62 -1.91 2.91
CA ARG A 10 -7.08 -3.27 3.22
C ARG A 10 -6.59 -4.20 2.12
N LEU A 11 -5.96 -5.31 2.50
CA LEU A 11 -5.54 -6.33 1.54
C LEU A 11 -6.78 -7.13 1.11
N GLU A 12 -7.16 -7.00 -0.16
CA GLU A 12 -8.30 -7.74 -0.72
C GLU A 12 -7.90 -9.13 -1.24
N GLN A 13 -6.63 -9.35 -1.59
CA GLN A 13 -6.15 -10.59 -2.21
C GLN A 13 -4.79 -11.02 -1.64
N PRO A 14 -4.57 -12.33 -1.42
CA PRO A 14 -3.24 -12.88 -1.13
C PRO A 14 -2.34 -12.85 -2.39
N PRO A 15 -1.01 -12.96 -2.23
CA PRO A 15 -0.27 -13.16 -0.98
C PRO A 15 -0.12 -11.88 -0.15
N VAL A 16 0.27 -12.04 1.12
CA VAL A 16 0.69 -10.92 1.96
C VAL A 16 1.98 -10.32 1.35
N PRO A 17 2.02 -9.01 1.06
CA PRO A 17 3.18 -8.41 0.40
C PRO A 17 4.42 -8.46 1.30
N ALA A 18 5.61 -8.49 0.69
CA ALA A 18 6.86 -8.31 1.43
C ALA A 18 6.98 -6.87 1.95
N GLU A 19 7.72 -6.69 3.05
CA GLU A 19 8.13 -5.36 3.47
C GLU A 19 8.94 -4.67 2.37
N ARG A 20 8.80 -3.33 2.27
CA ARG A 20 9.45 -2.49 1.25
C ARG A 20 9.05 -2.76 -0.20
N ALA A 21 8.10 -3.67 -0.45
CA ALA A 21 7.58 -3.90 -1.78
C ALA A 21 7.00 -2.61 -2.39
N ARG A 22 7.12 -2.49 -3.72
CA ARG A 22 6.71 -1.30 -4.47
C ARG A 22 5.20 -1.25 -4.62
N VAL A 23 4.63 -0.10 -4.33
CA VAL A 23 3.20 0.16 -4.47
C VAL A 23 2.97 1.19 -5.57
N VAL A 24 2.10 0.86 -6.51
CA VAL A 24 1.79 1.64 -7.69
C VAL A 24 0.29 1.89 -7.84
N ASP A 25 -0.09 2.84 -8.70
CA ASP A 25 -1.46 3.01 -9.15
C ASP A 25 -1.76 2.16 -10.41
N TYR A 26 -2.98 2.28 -10.93
CA TYR A 26 -3.42 1.59 -12.16
C TYR A 26 -2.64 1.99 -13.43
N LYS A 27 -1.86 3.08 -13.40
CA LYS A 27 -0.97 3.52 -14.48
C LYS A 27 0.48 3.10 -14.25
N ILE A 28 0.73 2.23 -13.26
CA ILE A 28 2.08 1.82 -12.84
C ILE A 28 2.91 3.03 -12.34
N LYS A 29 2.23 4.12 -11.92
CA LYS A 29 2.92 5.24 -11.28
C LYS A 29 3.28 4.86 -9.86
N ARG A 30 4.55 5.03 -9.51
CA ARG A 30 5.06 4.78 -8.16
C ARG A 30 4.36 5.69 -7.15
N ILE A 31 3.73 5.07 -6.16
CA ILE A 31 3.03 5.75 -5.05
C ILE A 31 3.88 5.72 -3.78
N GLY A 32 4.52 4.58 -3.50
CA GLY A 32 5.34 4.41 -2.32
C GLY A 32 5.78 2.98 -2.08
N THR A 33 6.06 2.67 -0.83
CA THR A 33 6.56 1.34 -0.41
C THR A 33 5.80 0.81 0.79
N VAL A 34 5.68 -0.52 0.88
CA VAL A 34 5.10 -1.18 2.05
C VAL A 34 5.98 -0.91 3.27
N ASN A 35 5.38 -0.37 4.33
CA ASN A 35 6.05 -0.03 5.58
C ASN A 35 5.73 -1.02 6.70
N ASN A 36 4.49 -1.49 6.80
CA ASN A 36 4.07 -2.44 7.84
C ASN A 36 2.80 -3.19 7.43
N ILE A 37 2.55 -4.34 8.03
CA ILE A 37 1.37 -5.18 7.83
C ILE A 37 0.78 -5.47 9.21
N LEU A 38 -0.52 -5.22 9.37
CA LEU A 38 -1.18 -5.21 10.66
C LEU A 38 -2.61 -5.72 10.58
N GLY A 39 -3.15 -6.16 11.72
CA GLY A 39 -4.53 -6.64 11.81
C GLY A 39 -4.68 -8.15 11.57
N PRO A 40 -5.91 -8.61 11.25
CA PRO A 40 -6.23 -10.04 11.19
C PRO A 40 -5.49 -10.77 10.08
N VAL A 41 -5.01 -11.98 10.36
CA VAL A 41 -4.27 -12.81 9.38
C VAL A 41 -5.09 -13.09 8.12
N LYS A 42 -6.42 -13.24 8.25
CA LYS A 42 -7.33 -13.51 7.11
C LYS A 42 -7.62 -12.27 6.25
N SER A 43 -7.42 -11.06 6.78
CA SER A 43 -7.76 -9.81 6.10
C SER A 43 -6.89 -8.67 6.64
N PRO A 44 -5.58 -8.70 6.35
CA PRO A 44 -4.64 -7.74 6.92
C PRO A 44 -4.82 -6.36 6.30
N TYR A 45 -4.33 -5.36 7.01
CA TYR A 45 -4.13 -4.00 6.53
C TYR A 45 -2.64 -3.77 6.26
N VAL A 46 -2.37 -3.06 5.18
CA VAL A 46 -1.02 -2.70 4.74
C VAL A 46 -0.85 -1.20 4.92
N SER A 47 0.16 -0.82 5.68
CA SER A 47 0.64 0.54 5.79
C SER A 47 1.63 0.81 4.67
N VAL A 48 1.38 1.82 3.85
CA VAL A 48 2.26 2.24 2.75
C VAL A 48 2.81 3.62 3.07
N LYS A 49 4.13 3.77 3.00
CA LYS A 49 4.82 5.05 3.11
C LYS A 49 4.79 5.74 1.74
N PRO A 50 4.06 6.84 1.56
CA PRO A 50 4.01 7.54 0.29
C PRO A 50 5.37 8.20 -0.01
N GLU A 51 5.81 8.11 -1.25
CA GLU A 51 7.01 8.79 -1.76
C GLU A 51 6.66 10.00 -2.63
N VAL A 52 5.40 10.11 -3.04
CA VAL A 52 4.85 11.24 -3.79
C VAL A 52 3.96 12.07 -2.89
N ALA A 53 4.21 13.38 -2.85
CA ALA A 53 3.30 14.33 -2.24
C ALA A 53 2.00 14.37 -3.07
N GLY A 54 0.87 14.08 -2.44
CA GLY A 54 -0.41 14.09 -3.11
C GLY A 54 -1.56 13.90 -2.14
N GLU A 55 -2.53 14.81 -2.18
CA GLU A 55 -3.84 14.62 -1.59
C GLU A 55 -4.66 13.67 -2.49
N GLY A 56 -5.57 12.88 -1.90
CA GLY A 56 -6.57 12.13 -2.67
C GLY A 56 -6.27 10.66 -3.03
N PHE A 57 -5.39 9.97 -2.30
CA PHE A 57 -5.24 8.51 -2.43
C PHE A 57 -6.36 7.71 -1.74
N ALA A 58 -7.12 8.34 -0.84
CA ALA A 58 -8.25 7.70 -0.17
C ALA A 58 -9.31 7.26 -1.20
N GLY A 59 -9.80 6.03 -1.08
CA GLY A 59 -10.80 5.45 -1.99
C GLY A 59 -10.23 4.94 -3.32
N ARG A 60 -8.92 5.06 -3.57
CA ARG A 60 -8.29 4.48 -4.76
C ARG A 60 -7.78 3.07 -4.49
N VAL A 61 -7.88 2.21 -5.49
CA VAL A 61 -7.21 0.90 -5.49
C VAL A 61 -5.74 1.10 -5.83
N LEU A 62 -4.86 0.50 -5.04
CA LEU A 62 -3.43 0.47 -5.24
C LEU A 62 -3.00 -0.96 -5.53
N TYR A 63 -1.90 -1.10 -6.26
CA TYR A 63 -1.39 -2.39 -6.70
C TYR A 63 0.03 -2.62 -6.17
N LEU A 64 0.33 -3.87 -5.88
CA LEU A 64 1.69 -4.31 -5.62
C LEU A 64 2.39 -4.50 -6.98
N LEU A 65 3.60 -3.98 -7.11
CA LEU A 65 4.46 -4.30 -8.25
C LEU A 65 5.40 -5.42 -7.82
N GLU A 66 5.24 -6.59 -8.42
CA GLU A 66 6.16 -7.72 -8.25
C GLU A 66 7.37 -7.53 -9.16
N ASP A 67 8.55 -7.57 -8.55
CA ASP A 67 9.82 -7.61 -9.27
C ASP A 67 10.19 -9.08 -9.45
N ASN A 68 10.14 -9.57 -10.70
CA ASN A 68 10.64 -10.89 -11.06
C ASN A 68 12.15 -10.97 -10.92
#